data_AF-D5FFY2-F1
#
_entry.id   AF-D5FFY2-F1
#
_cell.length_a   1.000
_cell.length_b   1.000
_cell.length_c   1.000
_cell.angle_alpha   90.00
_cell.angle_beta   90.00
_cell.angle_gamma   90.00
#
_symmetry.space_group_name_H-M   'P 1'
#
loop_
_entity.id
_entity.type
_entity.pdbx_description
1 polymer ?
#
loop_
_entity_poly.entity_id
_entity_poly.type
_entity_poly.pdbx_seq_one_letter_code
_entity_poly.pdbx_strand_id
1 'polypeptide(L)' 'SEISVGRVLAKVASRPGQCGRCDGYILEGKELKFYQRKLKTKKGK' A
#
# COMPACT_ATOMS: atom_id res chain seq x y z
N SER A 1 -8.85 9.45 9.22
CA SER A 1 -9.06 9.50 7.76
C SER A 1 -7.71 9.42 7.08
N GLU A 2 -7.34 8.29 6.46
CA GLU A 2 -6.00 8.08 5.87
C GLU A 2 -5.64 9.11 4.77
N ILE A 3 -6.62 9.81 4.20
CA ILE A 3 -6.44 10.82 3.15
C ILE A 3 -5.79 12.11 3.68
N SER A 4 -5.76 12.33 5.00
CA SER A 4 -5.30 13.58 5.62
C SER A 4 -3.81 13.87 5.45
N VAL A 5 -2.99 12.89 5.07
CA VAL A 5 -1.53 13.01 4.93
C VAL A 5 -1.10 13.27 3.46
N GLY A 6 -2.07 13.36 2.53
CA GLY A 6 -1.79 13.56 1.10
C GLY A 6 -1.11 12.35 0.43
N ARG A 7 -1.02 11.21 1.12
CA ARG A 7 -0.43 9.95 0.63
C ARG A 7 -1.29 8.78 1.10
N VAL A 8 -1.50 7.81 0.22
CA VAL A 8 -2.26 6.59 0.50
C VAL A 8 -1.39 5.35 0.26
N LEU A 9 -1.69 4.26 0.97
CA LEU A 9 -1.07 2.96 0.72
C LEU A 9 -1.97 2.16 -0.22
N ALA A 10 -1.37 1.59 -1.27
CA ALA A 10 -2.06 0.79 -2.27
C ALA A 10 -1.25 -0.46 -2.59
N LYS A 11 -1.95 -1.51 -3.06
CA LYS A 11 -1.35 -2.73 -3.58
C LYS A 11 -1.40 -2.72 -5.10
N VAL A 12 -0.25 -2.94 -5.74
CA VAL A 12 -0.17 -3.19 -7.18
C VAL A 12 -0.69 -4.60 -7.45
N ALA A 13 -1.72 -4.72 -8.28
CA ALA A 13 -2.34 -5.99 -8.66
C ALA A 13 -1.97 -6.41 -10.10
N SER A 14 -1.41 -5.49 -10.89
CA SER A 14 -0.93 -5.79 -12.24
C SER A 14 0.47 -6.41 -12.26
N ARG A 15 0.87 -6.96 -13.41
CA ARG A 15 2.24 -7.39 -13.72
C ARG A 15 2.89 -6.38 -14.68
N PRO A 16 3.46 -5.29 -14.17
CA PRO A 16 3.85 -4.15 -15.00
C PRO A 16 4.89 -4.50 -16.07
N GLY A 17 5.79 -5.46 -15.80
CA GLY A 17 6.78 -5.90 -16.78
C GLY A 17 6.22 -6.63 -18.02
N GLN A 18 4.96 -7.07 -17.98
CA GLN A 18 4.30 -7.72 -19.12
C GLN A 18 3.22 -6.83 -19.73
N CYS A 19 2.51 -6.06 -18.90
CA CYS A 19 1.36 -5.26 -19.32
C CYS A 19 1.67 -3.77 -19.56
N GLY A 20 2.85 -3.29 -19.13
CA GLY A 20 3.21 -1.86 -19.21
C GLY A 20 2.39 -0.93 -18.30
N ARG A 21 1.59 -1.49 -17.38
CA ARG A 21 0.68 -0.74 -16.50
C ARG A 21 0.83 -1.16 -15.04
N CYS A 22 0.68 -0.19 -14.13
CA CYS A 22 0.79 -0.37 -12.68
C CYS A 22 -0.58 -0.18 -12.01
N ASP A 23 -1.54 -1.03 -12.36
CA ASP A 23 -2.88 -0.99 -11.80
C ASP A 23 -2.93 -1.65 -10.41
N GLY A 24 -3.84 -1.18 -9.57
CA GLY A 24 -3.93 -1.60 -8.18
C GLY A 24 -5.15 -1.04 -7.45
N TYR A 25 -5.21 -1.33 -6.14
CA TYR A 25 -6.29 -0.86 -5.28
C TYR A 25 -5.74 -0.31 -3.95
N ILE A 26 -6.50 0.60 -3.34
CA ILE A 26 -6.15 1.23 -2.06
C ILE A 26 -6.35 0.22 -0.93
N LEU A 27 -5.40 0.18 0.00
CA LEU A 27 -5.50 -0.69 1.18
C LEU A 27 -6.48 -0.09 2.18
N GLU A 28 -7.44 -0.89 2.63
CA GLU A 28 -8.45 -0.47 3.60
C GLU A 28 -8.58 -1.47 4.77
N GLY A 29 -9.24 -1.04 5.85
CA GLY A 29 -9.65 -1.90 6.95
C GLY A 29 -8.52 -2.70 7.62
N LYS A 30 -8.66 -4.04 7.66
CA LYS A 30 -7.70 -4.95 8.32
C LYS A 30 -6.37 -5.06 7.56
N GLU A 31 -6.41 -5.04 6.23
CA GLU A 31 -5.23 -5.15 5.38
C GLU A 31 -4.30 -3.95 5.59
N LEU A 32 -4.88 -2.75 5.62
CA LEU A 32 -4.14 -1.53 5.91
C LEU A 32 -3.43 -1.56 7.27
N LYS A 33 -4.14 -1.97 8.33
CA LYS A 33 -3.55 -2.08 9.68
C LYS A 33 -2.41 -3.08 9.74
N PHE A 34 -2.51 -4.19 9.03
CA PHE A 34 -1.46 -5.20 8.94
C PHE A 34 -0.18 -4.62 8.32
N TYR A 35 -0.30 -3.99 7.16
CA TYR A 35 0.87 -3.41 6.47
C TYR A 35 1.45 -2.20 7.21
N GLN A 36 0.62 -1.36 7.84
CA GLN A 36 1.12 -0.25 8.67
C GLN A 36 1.99 -0.74 9.83
N ARG A 37 1.59 -1.82 10.52
CA ARG A 37 2.40 -2.42 11.60
C ARG A 37 3.74 -2.91 11.06
N LYS A 38 3.71 -3.65 9.95
CA LYS A 38 4.92 -4.21 9.33
C LYS A 38 5.91 -3.13 8.87
N LEU A 39 5.41 -2.04 8.27
CA LEU A 39 6.22 -0.91 7.84
C LEU A 39 6.86 -0.16 9.01
N LYS A 40 6.10 0.06 10.10
CA LYS A 40 6.63 0.68 11.33
C LYS A 40 7.77 -0.14 11.94
N THR A 41 7.61 -1.45 12.04
CA THR A 41 8.67 -2.35 12.56
C THR A 41 9.92 -2.35 11.70
N LYS A 42 9.79 -2.28 10.37
CA LYS A 42 10.95 -2.24 9.46
C LYS A 42 11.74 -0.93 9.54
N LYS A 43 11.09 0.19 9.85
CA LYS A 43 11.72 1.52 9.94
C LYS A 43 12.49 1.73 11.26
N GLY A 44 12.25 0.91 12.28
CA GLY A 44 12.91 1.00 13.58
C GLY A 44 14.19 0.15 13.71
N LYS A 45 14.81 -0.24 12.60
CA LYS A 45 16.08 -0.97 12.54
C LYS A 45 17.13 -0.14 11.83
#